data_AF-A0A117UUP6-F1
#
_entry.id   AF-A0A117UUP6-F1
#
_cell.length_a   1.000
_cell.length_b   1.000
_cell.length_c   1.000
_cell.angle_alpha   90.00
_cell.angle_beta   90.00
_cell.angle_gamma   90.00
#
_symmetry.space_group_name_H-M   'P 1'
#
loop_
_entity.id
_entity.type
_entity.pdbx_description
1 polymer ?
#
loop_
_entity_poly.entity_id
_entity_poly.type
_entity_poly.pdbx_seq_one_letter_code
_entity_poly.pdbx_strand_id
1 'polypeptide(L)'
;MSARPAYAPADNAALRYADFCDFRDMARGSAKLRDSILISRGLPPLGMPHINDNVKRVASNPRVSKHQCADCGGALNVRRNKTGRCIHCVRAFLHPNTKRCSVCQVGLDRKNASGLCAEHRIRLRETKLDNPTRALVKKVSQLMNISAEDVLSRSHETAAVEARCVVASVLRRRGQSLQKIGRRLGRDHSSIKHLIDNLPKYAARNPLVTETLEKLA
;
A
#
# COMPACT_ATOMS: atom_id res chain seq x y z
N MET A 1 -22.74 33.48 9.47
CA MET A 1 -21.89 32.29 9.20
C MET A 1 -20.53 32.78 8.77
N SER A 2 -19.55 32.82 9.69
CA SER A 2 -18.18 33.26 9.39
C SER A 2 -17.48 32.20 8.53
N ALA A 3 -16.95 32.62 7.39
CA ALA A 3 -16.20 31.76 6.48
C ALA A 3 -15.01 31.14 7.23
N ARG A 4 -14.77 29.83 7.04
CA ARG A 4 -13.56 29.18 7.56
C ARG A 4 -12.34 29.90 6.97
N PRO A 5 -11.33 30.28 7.77
CA PRO A 5 -10.11 30.86 7.24
C PRO A 5 -9.47 29.86 6.28
N ALA A 6 -9.24 30.30 5.04
CA ALA A 6 -8.53 29.52 4.04
C ALA A 6 -7.06 29.45 4.48
N TYR A 7 -6.58 28.26 4.83
CA TYR A 7 -5.17 28.02 5.11
C TYR A 7 -4.32 28.38 3.88
N ALA A 8 -3.11 28.89 4.09
CA ALA A 8 -2.14 29.06 3.02
C ALA A 8 -1.93 27.69 2.32
N PRO A 9 -2.06 27.60 0.99
CA PRO A 9 -1.93 26.34 0.25
C PRO A 9 -0.61 25.59 0.52
N ALA A 10 0.44 26.32 0.88
CA ALA A 10 1.76 25.78 1.21
C ALA A 10 1.76 24.90 2.48
N ASP A 11 1.02 25.28 3.53
CA ASP A 11 1.03 24.57 4.82
C ASP A 11 0.30 23.22 4.74
N ASN A 12 -0.78 23.15 3.96
CA ASN A 12 -1.51 21.92 3.70
C ASN A 12 -0.75 20.95 2.80
N ALA A 13 0.10 21.45 1.89
CA ALA A 13 0.95 20.60 1.07
C ALA A 13 2.03 19.93 1.92
N ALA A 14 2.70 20.68 2.82
CA ALA A 14 3.75 20.14 3.69
C ALA A 14 3.28 18.99 4.60
N LEU A 15 2.04 19.04 5.09
CA LEU A 15 1.45 17.96 5.91
C LEU A 15 1.01 16.74 5.11
N ARG A 16 0.59 16.91 3.85
CA ARG A 16 0.12 15.81 2.99
C ARG A 16 1.27 14.98 2.41
N TYR A 17 2.45 15.57 2.26
CA TYR A 17 3.63 14.92 1.66
C TYR A 17 4.73 14.58 2.67
N ALA A 18 4.53 14.83 3.96
CA ALA A 18 5.49 14.44 4.98
C ALA A 18 5.37 12.93 5.26
N ASP A 19 6.38 12.17 4.81
CA ASP A 19 6.61 10.79 5.23
C ASP A 19 7.02 10.81 6.72
N PHE A 20 6.04 10.71 7.61
CA PHE A 20 6.28 10.65 9.06
C PHE A 20 6.77 9.26 9.48
N CYS A 21 7.99 8.91 9.07
CA CYS A 21 8.68 7.72 9.58
C CYS A 21 9.27 7.94 10.98
N ASP A 22 9.41 9.20 11.43
CA ASP A 22 9.87 9.57 12.77
C ASP A 22 8.77 10.30 13.56
N PHE A 23 8.46 9.77 14.74
CA PHE A 23 7.50 10.33 15.70
C PHE A 23 7.84 11.78 16.08
N ARG A 24 9.13 12.15 16.09
CA ARG A 24 9.56 13.53 16.36
C ARG A 24 9.09 14.51 15.31
N ASP A 25 9.11 14.13 14.04
CA ASP A 25 8.71 15.03 12.95
C ASP A 25 7.18 15.15 12.88
N MET A 26 6.45 14.08 13.20
CA MET A 26 4.99 14.12 13.36
C MET A 26 4.57 15.05 14.51
N ALA A 27 5.24 14.95 15.65
CA ALA A 27 4.98 15.81 16.80
C ALA A 27 5.30 17.29 16.48
N ARG A 28 6.39 17.54 15.73
CA ARG A 28 6.75 18.90 15.30
C ARG A 28 5.76 19.48 14.29
N GLY A 29 5.34 18.69 13.30
CA GLY A 29 4.31 19.10 12.33
C GLY A 29 2.98 19.42 13.01
N SER A 30 2.57 18.58 13.97
CA SER A 30 1.35 18.79 14.75
C SER A 30 1.39 20.05 15.61
N ALA A 31 2.54 20.36 16.23
CA ALA A 31 2.72 21.58 17.01
C ALA A 31 2.66 22.85 16.13
N LYS A 32 3.33 22.84 14.97
CA LYS A 32 3.27 23.95 14.00
C LYS A 32 1.84 24.18 13.48
N LEU A 33 1.12 23.11 13.17
CA LEU A 33 -0.28 23.20 12.74
C LEU A 33 -1.17 23.79 13.83
N ARG A 34 -0.99 23.36 15.08
CA ARG A 34 -1.74 23.89 16.23
C ARG A 34 -1.52 25.39 16.41
N ASP A 35 -0.28 25.85 16.37
CA ASP A 35 0.02 27.27 16.56
C ASP A 35 -0.47 28.12 15.38
N SER A 36 -0.42 27.61 14.14
CA SER A 36 -1.02 28.26 12.97
C SER A 36 -2.55 28.42 13.11
N ILE A 37 -3.24 27.41 13.66
CA ILE A 37 -4.69 27.47 13.95
C ILE A 37 -4.99 28.54 15.01
N LEU A 38 -4.15 28.70 16.03
CA LEU A 38 -4.35 29.71 17.07
C LEU A 38 -4.14 31.13 16.51
N ILE A 39 -3.07 31.33 15.75
CA ILE A 39 -2.76 32.63 15.13
C ILE A 39 -3.87 33.05 14.16
N SER A 40 -4.37 32.14 13.32
CA SER A 40 -5.50 32.44 12.41
C SER A 40 -6.80 32.80 13.13
N ARG A 41 -6.92 32.51 14.43
CA ARG A 41 -8.04 32.87 15.31
C ARG A 41 -7.77 34.11 16.17
N GLY A 42 -6.64 34.80 15.96
CA GLY A 42 -6.23 35.96 16.77
C GLY A 42 -5.79 35.59 18.19
N LEU A 43 -5.49 34.32 18.45
CA LEU A 43 -5.01 33.83 19.73
C LEU A 43 -3.47 33.75 19.74
N PRO A 44 -2.82 34.01 20.88
CA PRO A 44 -1.36 33.88 20.97
C PRO A 44 -0.93 32.42 20.76
N PRO A 45 0.21 32.17 20.08
CA PRO A 45 0.74 30.82 19.93
C PRO A 45 1.10 30.27 21.32
N LEU A 46 0.79 29.00 21.57
CA LEU A 46 1.15 28.34 22.83
C LEU A 46 2.64 27.99 22.90
N GLY A 47 3.34 28.11 21.78
CA GLY A 47 4.71 27.65 21.61
C GLY A 47 4.78 26.12 21.57
N MET A 48 5.94 25.61 21.15
CA MET A 48 6.28 24.20 21.37
C MET A 48 6.14 23.93 22.88
N PRO A 49 5.30 22.98 23.32
CA PRO A 49 5.50 22.42 24.65
C PRO A 49 6.97 22.01 24.70
N HIS A 50 7.66 22.27 25.81
CA HIS A 50 9.02 21.77 26.04
C HIS A 50 9.00 20.24 25.93
N ILE A 51 9.04 19.70 24.71
CA ILE A 51 9.07 18.26 24.42
C ILE A 51 10.41 17.68 24.88
N ASN A 52 11.34 18.49 25.38
CA ASN A 52 12.75 18.13 25.34
C ASN A 52 13.56 18.38 26.60
N ASP A 53 12.96 18.28 27.80
CA ASP A 53 13.77 17.95 28.98
C ASP A 53 13.85 16.43 29.18
N ASN A 54 12.73 15.71 29.01
CA ASN A 54 12.77 14.25 29.06
C ASN A 54 13.42 13.63 27.82
N VAL A 55 13.17 14.16 26.63
CA VAL A 55 13.73 13.60 25.39
C VAL A 55 15.22 13.99 25.21
N LYS A 56 15.69 15.14 25.71
CA LYS A 56 17.13 15.42 25.86
C LYS A 56 17.78 14.51 26.91
N ARG A 57 17.15 14.27 28.07
CA ARG A 57 17.67 13.33 29.09
C ARG A 57 17.84 11.90 28.56
N VAL A 58 16.93 11.43 27.70
CA VAL A 58 17.05 10.08 27.11
C VAL A 58 18.13 10.03 26.01
N ALA A 59 18.34 11.12 25.27
CA ALA A 59 19.34 11.18 24.21
C ALA A 59 20.78 11.43 24.72
N SER A 60 20.95 12.19 25.80
CA SER A 60 22.27 12.55 26.35
C SER A 60 22.84 11.55 27.35
N ASN A 61 22.07 10.53 27.71
CA ASN A 61 22.51 9.44 28.55
C ASN A 61 21.83 8.16 28.05
N PRO A 62 22.40 7.47 27.03
CA PRO A 62 22.08 6.08 26.83
C PRO A 62 22.56 5.39 28.10
N ARG A 63 21.70 5.29 29.12
CA ARG A 63 21.90 4.33 30.20
C ARG A 63 21.86 3.00 29.48
N VAL A 64 23.04 2.54 29.04
CA VAL A 64 23.29 1.19 28.60
C VAL A 64 22.81 0.35 29.78
N SER A 65 21.58 -0.13 29.69
CA SER A 65 21.03 -0.99 30.69
C SER A 65 21.96 -2.19 30.70
N LYS A 66 22.74 -2.37 31.77
CA LYS A 66 23.60 -3.56 31.96
C LYS A 66 22.79 -4.88 32.01
N HIS A 67 21.49 -4.80 31.77
CA HIS A 67 20.56 -5.91 31.89
C HIS A 67 20.15 -6.36 30.50
N GLN A 68 20.51 -7.60 30.22
CA GLN A 68 20.13 -8.34 29.04
C GLN A 68 18.88 -9.17 29.36
N CYS A 69 18.02 -9.36 28.36
CA CYS A 69 16.91 -10.29 28.44
C CYS A 69 17.42 -11.70 28.72
N ALA A 70 16.85 -12.38 29.71
CA ALA A 70 17.24 -13.75 30.06
C ALA A 70 17.08 -14.76 28.90
N ASP A 71 16.14 -14.50 27.98
CA ASP A 71 15.86 -15.41 26.85
C ASP A 71 16.64 -15.05 25.58
N CYS A 72 16.68 -13.77 25.20
CA CYS A 72 17.24 -13.34 23.91
C CYS A 72 18.51 -12.50 23.98
N GLY A 73 19.03 -12.21 25.18
CA GLY A 73 20.22 -11.37 25.35
C GLY A 73 20.06 -9.88 25.02
N GLY A 74 18.91 -9.47 24.45
CA GLY A 74 18.66 -8.08 24.07
C GLY A 74 18.62 -7.11 25.26
N ALA A 75 19.13 -5.89 25.07
CA ALA A 75 19.16 -4.87 26.12
C ALA A 75 17.74 -4.49 26.60
N LEU A 76 17.54 -4.48 27.92
CA LEU A 76 16.25 -4.16 28.54
C LEU A 76 16.16 -2.68 28.90
N ASN A 77 15.23 -1.94 28.30
CA ASN A 77 14.97 -0.55 28.66
C ASN A 77 14.48 -0.42 30.13
N VAL A 78 15.43 -0.15 31.04
CA VAL A 78 15.45 0.43 32.41
C VAL A 78 14.37 0.00 33.43
N ARG A 79 13.13 -0.32 33.05
CA ARG A 79 12.14 -0.90 33.97
C ARG A 79 12.16 -2.42 33.86
N ARG A 80 12.72 -3.07 34.88
CA ARG A 80 12.61 -4.54 35.03
C ARG A 80 11.14 -4.93 35.04
N ASN A 81 10.73 -5.70 34.06
CA ASN A 81 9.61 -6.61 34.23
C ASN A 81 10.06 -7.62 35.31
N LYS A 82 9.21 -8.01 36.27
CA LYS A 82 9.57 -8.99 37.33
C LYS A 82 10.15 -10.31 36.78
N THR A 83 9.90 -10.60 35.51
CA THR A 83 10.31 -11.80 34.79
C THR A 83 11.73 -11.77 34.21
N GLY A 84 12.43 -10.62 34.20
CA GLY A 84 13.76 -10.51 33.57
C GLY A 84 13.78 -10.68 32.04
N ARG A 85 12.60 -10.69 31.39
CA ARG A 85 12.43 -10.88 29.95
C ARG A 85 11.98 -9.60 29.27
N CYS A 86 12.43 -9.40 28.02
CA CYS A 86 11.98 -8.27 27.21
C CYS A 86 10.51 -8.46 26.81
N ILE A 87 9.84 -7.37 26.39
CA ILE A 87 8.41 -7.43 26.05
C ILE A 87 8.11 -8.43 24.93
N HIS A 88 9.05 -8.65 24.00
CA HIS A 88 8.93 -9.65 22.94
C HIS A 88 8.98 -11.08 23.48
N CYS A 89 9.96 -11.41 24.32
CA CYS A 89 10.08 -12.73 24.95
C CYS A 89 8.93 -13.01 25.92
N VAL A 90 8.47 -12.01 26.66
CA VAL A 90 7.27 -12.14 27.52
C VAL A 90 6.03 -12.44 26.67
N ARG A 91 5.82 -11.72 25.56
CA ARG A 91 4.69 -11.98 24.65
C ARG A 91 4.79 -13.35 23.98
N ALA A 92 5.99 -13.77 23.58
CA ALA A 92 6.22 -15.09 22.99
C ALA A 92 5.94 -16.21 24.00
N PHE A 93 6.41 -16.06 25.24
CA PHE A 93 6.19 -17.03 26.31
C PHE A 93 4.72 -17.13 26.73
N LEU A 94 4.03 -15.99 26.88
CA LEU A 94 2.62 -15.99 27.29
C LEU A 94 1.69 -16.52 26.19
N HIS A 95 2.13 -16.55 24.93
CA HIS A 95 1.27 -16.82 23.79
C HIS A 95 1.87 -17.86 22.82
N PRO A 96 2.10 -19.11 23.26
CA PRO A 96 2.66 -20.18 22.42
C PRO A 96 1.74 -20.58 21.25
N ASN A 97 0.45 -20.28 21.35
CA ASN A 97 -0.56 -20.51 20.30
C ASN A 97 -0.65 -19.35 19.30
N THR A 98 0.47 -18.99 18.68
CA THR A 98 0.42 -18.22 17.42
C THR A 98 -0.13 -19.15 16.35
N LYS A 99 -1.32 -18.85 15.82
CA LYS A 99 -1.88 -19.54 14.64
C LYS A 99 -0.78 -19.65 13.59
N ARG A 100 -0.60 -20.80 12.96
CA ARG A 100 0.41 -20.98 11.90
C ARG A 100 -0.25 -20.90 10.54
N CYS A 101 0.51 -20.43 9.56
CA CYS A 101 0.10 -20.50 8.16
C CYS A 101 -0.13 -21.97 7.78
N SER A 102 -1.29 -22.29 7.20
CA SER A 102 -1.59 -23.65 6.77
C SER A 102 -0.65 -24.18 5.68
N VAL A 103 0.03 -23.29 4.95
CA VAL A 103 0.92 -23.66 3.85
C VAL A 103 2.38 -23.74 4.29
N CYS A 104 2.90 -22.69 4.94
CA CYS A 104 4.33 -22.58 5.26
C CYS A 104 4.65 -22.58 6.76
N GLN A 105 3.66 -22.81 7.62
CA GLN A 105 3.82 -22.90 9.08
C GLN A 105 4.37 -21.65 9.78
N VAL A 106 4.57 -20.54 9.07
CA VAL A 106 4.97 -19.24 9.63
C VAL A 106 3.94 -18.75 10.65
N GLY A 107 4.42 -18.21 11.77
CA GLY A 107 3.58 -17.64 12.82
C GLY A 107 2.71 -16.49 12.30
N LEU A 108 1.42 -16.54 12.61
CA LEU A 108 0.43 -15.55 12.22
C LEU A 108 -0.05 -14.76 13.44
N ASP A 109 -0.44 -13.51 13.19
CA ASP A 109 -1.16 -12.72 14.18
C ASP A 109 -2.48 -13.38 14.57
N ARG A 110 -2.88 -13.22 15.84
CA ARG A 110 -4.16 -13.74 16.37
C ARG A 110 -5.38 -13.29 15.58
N LYS A 111 -5.32 -12.06 15.04
CA LYS A 111 -6.35 -11.42 14.22
C LYS A 111 -6.38 -11.95 12.79
N ASN A 112 -5.45 -12.82 12.39
CA ASN A 112 -5.42 -13.42 11.06
C ASN A 112 -6.55 -14.46 10.94
N ALA A 113 -7.67 -14.03 10.37
CA ALA A 113 -8.82 -14.89 10.12
C ALA A 113 -8.60 -15.85 8.94
N SER A 114 -7.67 -15.55 8.03
CA SER A 114 -7.54 -16.31 6.78
C SER A 114 -6.71 -17.59 6.90
N GLY A 115 -6.05 -17.84 8.04
CA GLY A 115 -5.14 -18.99 8.21
C GLY A 115 -3.92 -19.00 7.29
N LEU A 116 -3.63 -17.88 6.62
CA LEU A 116 -2.57 -17.76 5.61
C LEU A 116 -1.69 -16.55 5.93
N CYS A 117 -0.38 -16.68 5.71
CA CYS A 117 0.54 -15.54 5.79
C CYS A 117 0.29 -14.56 4.62
N ALA A 118 0.84 -13.36 4.75
CA ALA A 118 0.68 -12.31 3.74
C ALA A 118 1.08 -12.79 2.33
N GLU A 119 2.22 -13.46 2.22
CA GLU A 119 2.74 -13.97 0.96
C GLU A 119 1.80 -15.01 0.32
N HIS A 120 1.37 -16.03 1.06
CA HIS A 120 0.45 -17.04 0.53
C HIS A 120 -0.93 -16.47 0.22
N ARG A 121 -1.37 -15.43 0.95
CA ARG A 121 -2.61 -14.72 0.64
C ARG A 121 -2.48 -13.92 -0.66
N ILE A 122 -1.31 -13.37 -0.96
CA ILE A 122 -1.00 -12.70 -2.23
C ILE A 122 -0.95 -13.72 -3.37
N ARG A 123 -0.22 -14.83 -3.23
CA ARG A 123 -0.17 -15.91 -4.24
C ARG A 123 -1.56 -16.49 -4.54
N LEU A 124 -2.40 -16.70 -3.52
CA LEU A 124 -3.78 -17.13 -3.69
C LEU A 124 -4.65 -16.09 -4.41
N ARG A 125 -4.32 -14.80 -4.32
CA ARG A 125 -5.00 -13.74 -5.09
C ARG A 125 -4.46 -13.67 -6.52
N GLU A 126 -3.17 -13.83 -6.73
CA GLU A 126 -2.51 -13.82 -8.04
C GLU A 126 -2.94 -15.00 -8.91
N THR A 127 -3.09 -16.18 -8.30
CA THR A 127 -3.68 -17.38 -8.95
C THR A 127 -5.17 -17.21 -9.26
N LYS A 128 -5.84 -16.25 -8.62
CA LYS A 128 -7.26 -15.92 -8.81
C LYS A 128 -7.52 -14.80 -9.83
N LEU A 129 -6.64 -14.61 -10.83
CA LEU A 129 -7.18 -14.22 -12.14
C LEU A 129 -8.05 -15.42 -12.56
N ASP A 130 -9.37 -15.26 -12.56
CA ASP A 130 -10.29 -16.30 -13.03
C ASP A 130 -9.71 -16.91 -14.31
N ASN A 131 -9.56 -18.25 -14.34
CA ASN A 131 -9.05 -19.04 -15.46
C ASN A 131 -9.35 -18.46 -16.87
N PRO A 132 -10.59 -17.98 -17.17
CA PRO A 132 -10.90 -17.34 -18.45
C PRO A 132 -10.12 -16.06 -18.78
N THR A 133 -9.73 -15.24 -17.79
CA THR A 133 -9.00 -13.99 -18.03
C THR A 133 -7.56 -14.26 -18.40
N ARG A 134 -6.88 -15.19 -17.69
CA ARG A 134 -5.52 -15.63 -18.04
C ARG A 134 -5.50 -16.26 -19.43
N ALA A 135 -6.50 -17.10 -19.74
CA ALA A 135 -6.65 -17.67 -21.08
C ALA A 135 -6.83 -16.58 -22.15
N LEU A 136 -7.64 -15.55 -21.88
CA LEU A 136 -7.82 -14.40 -22.78
C LEU A 136 -6.51 -13.62 -22.98
N VAL A 137 -5.80 -13.30 -21.89
CA VAL A 137 -4.50 -12.61 -21.97
C VAL A 137 -3.51 -13.42 -22.81
N LYS A 138 -3.42 -14.74 -22.60
CA LYS A 138 -2.55 -15.63 -23.38
C LYS A 138 -2.95 -15.66 -24.86
N LYS A 139 -4.25 -15.65 -25.19
CA LYS A 139 -4.71 -15.58 -26.58
C LYS A 139 -4.34 -14.23 -27.23
N VAL A 140 -4.56 -13.12 -26.54
CA VAL A 140 -4.17 -11.79 -27.03
C VAL A 140 -2.66 -11.69 -27.19
N SER A 141 -1.89 -12.24 -26.25
CA SER A 141 -0.44 -12.24 -26.28
C SER A 141 0.10 -12.96 -27.52
N GLN A 142 -0.52 -14.11 -27.87
CA GLN A 142 -0.20 -14.86 -29.09
C GLN A 142 -0.60 -14.11 -30.36
N LEU A 143 -1.81 -13.53 -30.41
CA LEU A 143 -2.31 -12.85 -31.61
C LEU A 143 -1.58 -11.53 -31.91
N MET A 144 -1.10 -10.83 -30.88
CA MET A 144 -0.39 -9.55 -31.03
C MET A 144 1.13 -9.69 -30.88
N ASN A 145 1.65 -10.91 -30.80
CA ASN A 145 3.07 -11.23 -30.64
C ASN A 145 3.75 -10.42 -29.50
N ILE A 146 3.12 -10.42 -28.32
CA ILE A 146 3.60 -9.72 -27.12
C ILE A 146 3.62 -10.72 -25.94
N SER A 147 4.52 -10.54 -24.97
CA SER A 147 4.52 -11.39 -23.78
C SER A 147 3.26 -11.16 -22.94
N ALA A 148 2.68 -12.24 -22.40
CA ALA A 148 1.55 -12.14 -21.48
C ALA A 148 1.91 -11.33 -20.21
N GLU A 149 3.18 -11.35 -19.82
CA GLU A 149 3.71 -10.55 -18.70
C GLU A 149 3.67 -9.06 -19.02
N ASP A 150 4.02 -8.67 -20.25
CA ASP A 150 3.98 -7.28 -20.69
C ASP A 150 2.55 -6.74 -20.77
N VAL A 151 1.59 -7.57 -21.17
CA VAL A 151 0.16 -7.24 -21.14
C VAL A 151 -0.31 -6.95 -19.71
N LEU A 152 0.18 -7.67 -18.71
CA LEU A 152 -0.18 -7.44 -17.31
C LEU A 152 0.72 -6.40 -16.62
N SER A 153 1.81 -5.99 -17.26
CA SER A 153 2.80 -5.09 -16.69
C SER A 153 2.28 -3.66 -16.52
N ARG A 154 3.07 -2.87 -15.77
CA ARG A 154 2.87 -1.43 -15.67
C ARG A 154 3.40 -0.63 -16.86
N SER A 155 4.06 -1.28 -17.84
CA SER A 155 4.68 -0.62 -18.99
C SER A 155 3.71 0.32 -19.73
N HIS A 156 4.25 1.40 -20.28
CA HIS A 156 3.53 2.38 -21.08
C HIS A 156 3.85 2.26 -22.58
N GLU A 157 4.60 1.23 -22.96
CA GLU A 157 4.88 0.92 -24.36
C GLU A 157 3.59 0.74 -25.16
N THR A 158 3.60 1.25 -26.38
CA THR A 158 2.44 1.31 -27.26
C THR A 158 1.80 -0.07 -27.46
N ALA A 159 2.60 -1.11 -27.72
CA ALA A 159 2.13 -2.47 -27.92
C ALA A 159 1.44 -3.05 -26.67
N ALA A 160 2.02 -2.82 -25.48
CA ALA A 160 1.43 -3.26 -24.21
C ALA A 160 0.12 -2.53 -23.89
N VAL A 161 0.02 -1.23 -24.22
CA VAL A 161 -1.20 -0.44 -24.06
C VAL A 161 -2.29 -0.93 -25.00
N GLU A 162 -1.97 -1.20 -26.26
CA GLU A 162 -2.90 -1.70 -27.27
C GLU A 162 -3.42 -3.10 -26.91
N ALA A 163 -2.53 -4.02 -26.52
CA ALA A 163 -2.93 -5.35 -26.07
C ALA A 163 -3.83 -5.30 -24.83
N ARG A 164 -3.54 -4.42 -23.86
CA ARG A 164 -4.44 -4.18 -22.71
C ARG A 164 -5.78 -3.60 -23.13
N CYS A 165 -5.81 -2.71 -24.11
CA CYS A 165 -7.06 -2.19 -24.66
C CYS A 165 -7.94 -3.31 -25.23
N VAL A 166 -7.36 -4.22 -26.02
CA VAL A 166 -8.06 -5.38 -26.56
C VAL A 166 -8.65 -6.23 -25.43
N VAL A 167 -7.83 -6.62 -24.44
CA VAL A 167 -8.30 -7.44 -23.30
C VAL A 167 -9.43 -6.73 -22.54
N ALA A 168 -9.26 -5.44 -22.23
CA ALA A 168 -10.27 -4.65 -21.53
C ALA A 168 -11.58 -4.57 -22.32
N SER A 169 -11.51 -4.37 -23.63
CA SER A 169 -12.66 -4.26 -24.52
C SER A 169 -13.42 -5.58 -24.64
N VAL A 170 -12.71 -6.71 -24.81
CA VAL A 170 -13.34 -8.04 -24.83
C VAL A 170 -14.02 -8.35 -23.50
N LEU A 171 -13.36 -8.10 -22.37
CA LEU A 171 -13.98 -8.31 -21.06
C LEU A 171 -15.20 -7.40 -20.84
N ARG A 172 -15.16 -6.17 -21.36
CA ARG A 172 -16.27 -5.24 -21.29
C ARG A 172 -17.46 -5.73 -22.11
N ARG A 173 -17.24 -6.22 -23.34
CA ARG A 173 -18.26 -6.85 -24.20
C ARG A 173 -18.89 -8.07 -23.53
N ARG A 174 -18.11 -8.84 -22.76
CA ARG A 174 -18.58 -9.97 -21.92
C ARG A 174 -19.24 -9.54 -20.60
N GLY A 175 -19.69 -8.30 -20.49
CA GLY A 175 -20.48 -7.80 -19.35
C GLY A 175 -19.70 -7.55 -18.06
N GLN A 176 -18.35 -7.55 -18.07
CA GLN A 176 -17.60 -7.26 -16.85
C GLN A 176 -17.63 -5.75 -16.51
N SER A 177 -17.67 -5.43 -15.21
CA SER A 177 -17.57 -4.06 -14.72
C SER A 177 -16.14 -3.52 -14.81
N LEU A 178 -15.99 -2.19 -14.93
CA LEU A 178 -14.68 -1.54 -15.03
C LEU A 178 -13.78 -1.83 -13.83
N GLN A 179 -14.36 -1.86 -12.62
CA GLN A 179 -13.64 -2.19 -11.39
C GLN A 179 -13.13 -3.64 -11.40
N LYS A 180 -13.93 -4.57 -11.93
CA LYS A 180 -13.54 -5.99 -12.00
C LYS A 180 -12.46 -6.22 -13.06
N ILE A 181 -12.57 -5.56 -14.21
CA ILE A 181 -11.53 -5.56 -15.25
C ILE A 181 -10.23 -4.96 -14.68
N GLY A 182 -10.31 -3.82 -13.99
CA GLY A 182 -9.16 -3.17 -13.37
C GLY A 182 -8.43 -4.08 -12.38
N ARG A 183 -9.18 -4.74 -11.47
CA ARG A 183 -8.60 -5.73 -10.54
C ARG A 183 -7.90 -6.88 -11.27
N ARG A 184 -8.47 -7.36 -12.36
CA ARG A 184 -7.91 -8.46 -13.17
C ARG A 184 -6.65 -8.07 -13.93
N LEU A 185 -6.53 -6.80 -14.33
CA LEU A 185 -5.37 -6.27 -15.07
C LEU A 185 -4.38 -5.51 -14.17
N GLY A 186 -4.61 -5.44 -12.86
CA GLY A 186 -3.78 -4.66 -11.94
C GLY A 186 -3.81 -3.15 -12.20
N ARG A 187 -4.95 -2.59 -12.65
CA ARG A 187 -5.12 -1.18 -13.02
C ARG A 187 -6.35 -0.56 -12.37
N ASP A 188 -6.33 0.77 -12.28
CA ASP A 188 -7.49 1.54 -11.82
C ASP A 188 -8.61 1.52 -12.86
N HIS A 189 -9.86 1.56 -12.37
CA HIS A 189 -11.05 1.53 -13.22
C HIS A 189 -11.12 2.71 -14.20
N SER A 190 -10.56 3.88 -13.84
CA SER A 190 -10.44 5.05 -14.70
C SER A 190 -9.45 4.81 -15.85
N SER A 191 -8.34 4.11 -15.60
CA SER A 191 -7.42 3.68 -16.66
C SER A 191 -8.08 2.69 -17.61
N ILE A 192 -8.90 1.77 -17.10
CA ILE A 192 -9.69 0.85 -17.94
C ILE A 192 -10.68 1.63 -18.80
N LYS A 193 -11.39 2.60 -18.21
CA LYS A 193 -12.29 3.48 -18.96
C LYS A 193 -11.54 4.18 -20.10
N HIS A 194 -10.38 4.78 -19.79
CA HIS A 194 -9.57 5.46 -20.79
C HIS A 194 -9.10 4.53 -21.92
N LEU A 195 -8.71 3.29 -21.62
CA LEU A 195 -8.35 2.32 -22.66
C LEU A 195 -9.52 2.06 -23.62
N ILE A 196 -10.71 1.78 -23.08
CA ILE A 196 -11.91 1.47 -23.87
C ILE A 196 -12.36 2.68 -24.69
N ASP A 197 -12.39 3.87 -24.10
CA ASP A 197 -12.77 5.12 -24.77
C ASP A 197 -11.83 5.43 -25.95
N ASN A 198 -10.55 5.07 -25.85
CA ASN A 198 -9.55 5.25 -26.90
C ASN A 198 -9.44 4.06 -27.86
N LEU A 199 -10.28 3.04 -27.75
CA LEU A 199 -10.25 1.89 -28.65
C LEU A 199 -10.26 2.30 -30.15
N PRO A 200 -11.11 3.24 -30.61
CA PRO A 200 -11.12 3.65 -32.02
C PRO A 200 -9.76 4.22 -32.48
N LYS A 201 -9.09 4.98 -31.60
CA LYS A 201 -7.77 5.55 -31.87
C LYS A 201 -6.70 4.46 -32.02
N TYR A 202 -6.75 3.42 -31.19
CA TYR A 202 -5.82 2.30 -31.28
C TYR A 202 -6.08 1.42 -32.49
N ALA A 203 -7.35 1.15 -32.81
CA ALA A 203 -7.76 0.41 -34.00
C ALA A 203 -7.34 1.11 -35.31
N ALA A 204 -7.45 2.45 -35.37
CA ALA A 204 -6.99 3.22 -36.52
C ALA A 204 -5.47 3.22 -36.70
N ARG A 205 -4.71 3.13 -35.59
CA ARG A 205 -3.24 3.15 -35.62
C ARG A 205 -2.63 1.78 -35.91
N ASN A 206 -3.23 0.71 -35.39
CA ASN A 206 -2.70 -0.64 -35.53
C ASN A 206 -3.83 -1.61 -35.94
N PRO A 207 -3.85 -2.09 -37.20
CA PRO A 207 -4.91 -2.96 -37.69
C PRO A 207 -5.00 -4.29 -36.92
N LEU A 208 -3.89 -4.75 -36.31
CA LEU A 208 -3.89 -5.96 -35.49
C LEU A 208 -4.84 -5.86 -34.30
N VAL A 209 -5.11 -4.66 -33.78
CA VAL A 209 -6.09 -4.44 -32.69
C VAL A 209 -7.49 -4.84 -33.16
N THR A 210 -7.87 -4.44 -34.37
CA THR A 210 -9.19 -4.73 -34.96
C THR A 210 -9.30 -6.22 -35.28
N GLU A 211 -8.30 -6.80 -35.97
CA GLU A 211 -8.28 -8.23 -36.30
C GLU A 211 -8.34 -9.12 -35.05
N THR A 212 -7.60 -8.74 -34.00
CA THR A 212 -7.60 -9.48 -32.74
C THR A 212 -8.96 -9.38 -32.04
N LEU A 213 -9.62 -8.23 -32.10
CA LEU A 213 -10.96 -8.05 -31.54
C LEU A 213 -12.01 -8.87 -32.27
N GLU A 214 -11.95 -8.97 -33.58
CA GLU A 214 -12.85 -9.79 -34.40
C GLU A 214 -12.67 -11.28 -34.10
N LYS A 215 -11.43 -11.76 -33.96
CA LYS A 215 -11.12 -13.15 -33.60
C LYS A 215 -11.55 -13.55 -32.19
N LEU A 216 -11.77 -12.57 -31.29
CA LEU A 216 -12.06 -12.80 -29.87
C LEU A 216 -13.48 -12.40 -29.45
N ALA A 217 -14.24 -11.77 -30.36
CA ALA A 217 -15.66 -11.45 -30.22
C ALA A 217 -16.49 -12.73 -30.09
#